data_AF-A0A8H3ZBQ0-F1
#
_entry.id   AF-A0A8H3ZBQ0-F1
#
_cell.length_a   1.000
_cell.length_b   1.000
_cell.length_c   1.000
_cell.angle_alpha   90.00
_cell.angle_beta   90.00
_cell.angle_gamma   90.00
#
_symmetry.space_group_name_H-M   'P 1'
#
loop_
_entity.id
_entity.type
_entity.pdbx_description
1 polymer ?
#
loop_
_entity_poly.entity_id
_entity_poly.type
_entity_poly.pdbx_seq_one_letter_code
_entity_poly.pdbx_strand_id
1 'polypeptide(L)'
;MAPPLAPSELTRLSKSIDDAAKRLQENIQPDIRQAQADASRINLGKPAITTSESPKPRSALPSGDAAVAVAEAVALVRKEMDERIAGLEGVVGGLVVEMKAERFNNFARLQNAQIVGNKAVTYLFAPMHNVSTNEAIPNFPRDLDALGCLAIDDVRAVLRELGMQVGSDVGDNEQRRMLGIAIGLLWPVA
;
A
#
# COMPACT_ATOMS: atom_id res chain seq x y z
N MET A 1 -4.18 -19.51 33.82
CA MET A 1 -2.88 -18.83 33.95
C MET A 1 -1.85 -19.63 33.19
N ALA A 2 -1.25 -19.08 32.13
CA ALA A 2 -0.16 -19.74 31.42
C ALA A 2 1.14 -19.61 32.23
N PRO A 3 1.98 -20.67 32.31
CA PRO A 3 3.24 -20.60 33.01
C PRO A 3 4.21 -19.61 32.33
N PRO A 4 5.06 -18.89 33.09
CA PRO A 4 6.06 -18.01 32.51
C PRO A 4 7.06 -18.81 31.67
N LEU A 5 7.38 -18.30 30.48
CA LEU A 5 8.34 -18.89 29.55
C LEU A 5 9.71 -19.05 30.20
N ALA A 6 10.35 -20.19 29.94
CA ALA A 6 11.67 -20.46 30.50
C ALA A 6 12.73 -19.51 29.88
N PRO A 7 13.77 -19.09 30.63
CA PRO A 7 14.81 -18.18 30.12
C PRO A 7 15.50 -18.66 28.84
N SER A 8 15.57 -19.99 28.64
CA SER A 8 16.10 -20.63 27.43
C SER A 8 15.22 -20.41 26.19
N GLU A 9 13.90 -20.30 26.37
CA GLU A 9 12.95 -20.02 25.29
C GLU A 9 12.98 -18.55 24.89
N LEU A 10 13.13 -17.63 25.86
CA LEU A 10 13.32 -16.20 25.61
C LEU A 10 14.61 -15.93 24.82
N THR A 11 15.68 -16.67 25.12
CA THR A 11 16.95 -16.54 24.38
C THR A 11 16.83 -17.04 22.94
N ARG A 12 16.08 -18.14 22.72
CA ARG A 12 15.79 -18.65 21.37
C ARG A 12 14.90 -17.70 20.57
N LEU A 13 13.91 -17.10 21.21
CA LEU A 13 13.03 -16.09 20.61
C LEU A 13 13.81 -14.84 20.22
N SER A 14 14.67 -14.32 21.10
CA SER A 14 15.52 -13.16 20.79
C SER A 14 16.38 -13.41 19.56
N LYS A 15 17.05 -14.57 19.50
CA LYS A 15 17.89 -14.94 18.35
C LYS A 15 17.08 -15.10 17.07
N SER A 16 15.88 -15.68 17.15
CA SER A 16 14.97 -15.82 16.01
C SER A 16 14.50 -14.48 15.47
N ILE A 17 14.30 -13.49 16.34
CA ILE A 17 13.92 -12.12 15.96
C ILE A 17 15.09 -11.42 15.28
N ASP A 18 16.31 -11.54 15.81
CA ASP A 18 17.51 -10.95 15.22
C ASP A 18 17.80 -11.54 13.82
N ASP A 19 17.64 -12.85 13.67
CA ASP A 19 17.81 -13.53 12.38
C ASP A 19 16.73 -13.10 11.36
N ALA A 20 15.49 -12.87 11.81
CA ALA A 20 14.42 -12.36 10.95
C ALA A 20 14.67 -10.90 10.54
N ALA A 21 15.15 -10.05 11.46
CA ALA A 21 15.50 -8.66 11.17
C ALA A 21 16.64 -8.57 10.15
N LYS A 22 17.65 -9.45 10.27
CA LYS A 22 18.76 -9.52 9.32
C LYS A 22 18.30 -9.92 7.92
N ARG A 23 17.41 -10.91 7.80
CA ARG A 23 16.83 -11.32 6.50
C ARG A 23 16.01 -10.23 5.84
N LEU A 24 15.23 -9.49 6.63
CA LEU A 24 14.47 -8.33 6.11
C LEU A 24 15.42 -7.25 5.61
N GLN A 25 16.49 -6.96 6.34
CA GLN A 25 17.49 -5.99 5.93
C GLN A 25 18.19 -6.40 4.63
N GLU A 26 18.59 -7.66 4.49
CA GLU A 26 19.22 -8.20 3.28
C GLU A 26 18.29 -8.17 2.06
N ASN A 27 16.98 -8.38 2.24
CA ASN A 27 16.00 -8.32 1.15
C ASN A 27 15.68 -6.90 0.69
N ILE A 28 15.72 -5.91 1.58
CA ILE A 28 15.32 -4.51 1.28
C ILE A 28 16.51 -3.66 0.79
N GLN A 29 17.74 -4.03 1.16
CA GLN A 29 18.95 -3.33 0.73
C GLN A 29 19.15 -3.18 -0.80
N PRO A 30 18.84 -4.17 -1.67
CA PRO A 30 18.99 -4.01 -3.11
C PRO A 30 18.03 -2.97 -3.70
N ASP A 31 16.79 -2.91 -3.22
CA ASP A 31 15.78 -1.95 -3.69
C ASP A 31 16.17 -0.51 -3.33
N ILE A 32 16.73 -0.31 -2.12
CA ILE A 32 17.26 0.99 -1.69
C ILE A 32 18.44 1.43 -2.60
N ARG A 33 19.34 0.51 -2.95
CA ARG A 33 20.47 0.82 -3.84
C ARG A 33 19.99 1.14 -5.26
N GLN A 34 18.99 0.43 -5.75
CA GLN A 34 18.40 0.68 -7.07
C GLN A 34 17.72 2.05 -7.12
N ALA A 35 16.93 2.39 -6.10
CA ALA A 35 16.30 3.71 -5.98
C ALA A 35 17.34 4.85 -5.91
N GLN A 36 18.46 4.66 -5.21
CA GLN A 36 19.57 5.63 -5.17
C GLN A 36 20.30 5.76 -6.52
N ALA A 37 20.47 4.65 -7.24
CA ALA A 37 21.08 4.64 -8.57
C ALA A 37 20.19 5.37 -9.59
N ASP A 38 18.88 5.15 -9.54
CA ASP A 38 17.91 5.80 -10.43
C ASP A 38 17.79 7.31 -10.12
N ALA A 39 17.84 7.70 -8.84
CA ALA A 39 17.93 9.11 -8.45
C ALA A 39 19.22 9.80 -8.95
N SER A 40 20.34 9.06 -9.03
CA SER A 40 21.61 9.58 -9.53
C SER A 40 21.62 9.75 -11.06
N ARG A 41 20.90 8.89 -11.80
CA ARG A 41 20.76 8.98 -13.26
C ARG A 41 19.96 10.20 -13.71
N ILE A 42 18.98 10.62 -12.91
CA ILE A 42 18.17 11.83 -13.20
C ILE A 42 19.02 13.11 -13.14
N ASN A 43 20.13 13.13 -12.39
CA ASN A 43 21.03 14.28 -12.29
C ASN A 43 22.09 14.39 -13.42
N LEU A 44 22.18 13.42 -14.34
CA LEU A 44 23.19 13.39 -15.41
C LEU A 44 22.73 14.02 -16.74
N GLY A 45 21.53 14.61 -16.79
CA GLY A 45 20.98 15.29 -17.97
C GLY A 45 21.43 16.75 -18.17
N LYS A 46 22.43 17.25 -17.43
CA LYS A 46 22.98 18.60 -17.66
C LYS A 46 24.04 18.55 -18.78
N PRO A 47 23.93 19.37 -19.85
CA PRO A 47 24.92 19.38 -20.91
C PRO A 47 26.29 19.82 -20.39
N ALA A 48 27.32 19.07 -20.76
CA ALA A 48 28.72 19.35 -20.47
C ALA A 48 29.15 20.65 -21.19
N ILE A 49 29.38 21.70 -20.42
CA ILE A 49 30.05 22.91 -20.91
C ILE A 49 31.55 22.60 -20.91
N THR A 50 32.10 22.38 -22.10
CA THR A 50 33.54 22.21 -22.33
C THR A 50 34.26 23.54 -22.12
N THR A 51 35.13 23.58 -21.11
CA THR A 51 36.08 24.67 -20.85
C THR A 51 37.25 24.59 -21.83
N SER A 52 37.30 25.53 -22.78
CA SER A 52 38.50 25.83 -23.56
C SER A 52 38.57 27.34 -23.79
N GLU A 53 39.76 27.87 -23.52
CA GLU A 53 40.26 29.24 -23.74
C GLU A 53 39.83 30.35 -22.76
N SER A 54 40.78 30.74 -21.92
CA SER A 54 40.81 32.01 -21.20
C SER A 54 41.03 33.20 -22.16
N PRO A 55 40.26 34.28 -22.00
CA PRO A 55 40.75 35.63 -22.27
C PRO A 55 40.76 36.49 -21.00
N LYS A 56 41.95 37.02 -20.71
CA LYS A 56 42.34 38.27 -20.04
C LYS A 56 41.23 39.09 -19.33
N PRO A 57 41.44 39.55 -18.08
CA PRO A 57 40.41 40.22 -17.29
C PRO A 57 40.12 41.61 -17.87
N ARG A 58 38.94 41.80 -18.43
CA ARG A 58 38.34 43.12 -18.61
C ARG A 58 37.19 43.26 -17.64
N SER A 59 37.36 44.22 -16.75
CA SER A 59 36.37 44.83 -15.89
C SER A 59 34.99 44.97 -16.58
N ALA A 60 34.02 44.19 -16.13
CA ALA A 60 32.61 44.52 -16.29
C ALA A 60 31.85 43.79 -15.17
N LEU A 61 31.10 44.56 -14.38
CA LEU A 61 30.15 44.05 -13.38
C LEU A 61 29.24 43.01 -14.04
N PRO A 62 28.93 41.87 -13.39
CA PRO A 62 28.01 40.90 -13.95
C PRO A 62 26.62 41.54 -14.09
N SER A 63 26.22 41.70 -15.34
CA SER A 63 24.96 42.23 -15.83
C SER A 63 23.76 41.46 -15.26
N GLY A 64 22.68 42.18 -14.96
CA GLY A 64 21.47 41.67 -14.30
C GLY A 64 20.85 40.41 -14.91
N ASP A 65 21.13 40.08 -16.17
CA ASP A 65 20.60 38.91 -16.87
C ASP A 65 21.00 37.56 -16.26
N ALA A 66 22.21 37.44 -15.69
CA ALA A 66 22.64 36.19 -15.06
C ALA A 66 21.95 35.94 -13.71
N ALA A 67 21.68 37.01 -12.95
CA ALA A 67 20.93 36.93 -11.70
C ALA A 67 19.44 36.61 -11.96
N VAL A 68 18.87 37.15 -13.04
CA VAL A 68 17.50 36.86 -13.48
C VAL A 68 17.37 35.40 -13.92
N ALA A 69 18.30 34.87 -14.73
CA ALA A 69 18.29 33.47 -15.15
C ALA A 69 18.40 32.48 -13.97
N VAL A 70 19.22 32.79 -12.96
CA VAL A 70 19.31 31.99 -11.73
C VAL A 70 18.02 32.06 -10.93
N ALA A 71 17.39 33.22 -10.81
CA ALA A 71 16.11 33.37 -10.12
C ALA A 71 14.99 32.58 -10.81
N GLU A 72 14.93 32.58 -12.14
CA GLU A 72 13.97 31.78 -12.92
C GLU A 72 14.21 30.27 -12.76
N ALA A 73 15.46 29.83 -12.80
CA ALA A 73 15.81 28.42 -12.58
C ALA A 73 15.42 27.96 -11.17
N VAL A 74 15.66 28.79 -10.15
CA VAL A 74 15.26 28.50 -8.75
C VAL A 74 13.74 28.45 -8.62
N ALA A 75 13.01 29.36 -9.29
CA ALA A 75 11.56 29.36 -9.27
C ALA A 75 10.96 28.08 -9.91
N LEU A 76 11.56 27.61 -11.01
CA LEU A 76 11.14 26.39 -11.69
C LEU A 76 11.41 25.14 -10.85
N VAL A 77 12.59 25.05 -10.23
CA VAL A 77 12.92 23.96 -9.29
C VAL A 77 11.98 23.96 -8.09
N ARG A 78 11.67 25.14 -7.54
CA ARG A 78 10.72 25.25 -6.42
C ARG A 78 9.34 24.76 -6.82
N LYS A 79 8.85 25.14 -8.00
CA LYS A 79 7.56 24.65 -8.52
C LYS A 79 7.54 23.14 -8.68
N GLU A 80 8.59 22.55 -9.26
CA GLU A 80 8.69 21.10 -9.43
C GLU A 80 8.76 20.37 -8.07
N MET A 81 9.44 20.96 -7.09
CA MET A 81 9.46 20.42 -5.72
C MET A 81 8.08 20.47 -5.07
N ASP A 82 7.35 21.58 -5.21
CA ASP A 82 5.99 21.72 -4.67
C ASP A 82 5.03 20.68 -5.30
N GLU A 83 5.12 20.46 -6.61
CA GLU A 83 4.32 19.44 -7.32
C GLU A 83 4.66 18.02 -6.83
N ARG A 84 5.96 17.71 -6.64
CA ARG A 84 6.39 16.41 -6.11
C ARG A 84 5.94 16.20 -4.66
N ILE A 85 6.02 17.24 -3.83
CA ILE A 85 5.56 17.19 -2.43
C ILE A 85 4.05 16.94 -2.38
N ALA A 86 3.26 17.67 -3.16
CA ALA A 86 1.82 17.45 -3.25
C ALA A 86 1.48 16.02 -3.74
N GLY A 87 2.25 15.49 -4.70
CA GLY A 87 2.12 14.10 -5.14
C GLY A 87 2.39 13.10 -4.02
N LEU A 88 3.44 13.32 -3.22
CA LEU A 88 3.77 12.47 -2.07
C LEU A 88 2.70 12.54 -0.97
N GLU A 89 2.20 13.73 -0.67
CA GLU A 89 1.10 13.91 0.29
C GLU A 89 -0.16 13.14 -0.14
N GLY A 90 -0.47 13.16 -1.44
CA GLY A 90 -1.57 12.37 -2.01
C GLY A 90 -1.38 10.86 -1.82
N VAL A 91 -0.17 10.34 -2.12
CA VAL A 91 0.16 8.91 -1.95
C VAL A 91 0.08 8.50 -0.48
N VAL A 92 0.64 9.31 0.44
CA VAL A 92 0.58 9.04 1.87
C VAL A 92 -0.86 9.07 2.36
N GLY A 93 -1.66 10.04 1.91
CA GLY A 93 -3.09 10.13 2.22
C GLY A 93 -3.84 8.87 1.80
N GLY A 94 -3.63 8.39 0.57
CA GLY A 94 -4.22 7.15 0.06
C GLY A 94 -3.83 5.93 0.90
N LEU A 95 -2.54 5.78 1.21
CA LEU A 95 -2.04 4.65 2.01
C LEU A 95 -2.66 4.63 3.42
N VAL A 96 -2.83 5.79 4.05
CA VAL A 96 -3.49 5.89 5.37
C VAL A 96 -4.93 5.42 5.29
N VAL A 97 -5.65 5.68 4.19
CA VAL A 97 -7.02 5.20 3.99
C VAL A 97 -7.04 3.68 3.83
N GLU A 98 -6.17 3.13 2.98
CA GLU A 98 -6.06 1.67 2.76
C GLU A 98 -5.71 0.93 4.05
N MET A 99 -4.77 1.44 4.84
CA MET A 99 -4.40 0.85 6.13
C MET A 99 -5.57 0.83 7.12
N LYS A 100 -6.40 1.88 7.14
CA LYS A 100 -7.60 1.91 7.99
C LYS A 100 -8.63 0.90 7.51
N ALA A 101 -8.89 0.84 6.20
CA ALA A 101 -9.83 -0.11 5.61
C ALA A 101 -9.41 -1.55 5.91
N GLU A 102 -8.14 -1.90 5.71
CA GLU A 102 -7.62 -3.23 6.05
C GLU A 102 -7.74 -3.54 7.53
N ARG A 103 -7.54 -2.56 8.42
CA ARG A 103 -7.74 -2.77 9.87
C ARG A 103 -9.20 -3.11 10.20
N PHE A 104 -10.16 -2.37 9.63
CA PHE A 104 -11.58 -2.68 9.82
C PHE A 104 -11.96 -4.02 9.20
N ASN A 105 -11.49 -4.28 7.98
CA ASN A 105 -11.72 -5.54 7.27
C ASN A 105 -11.14 -6.74 8.02
N ASN A 106 -9.95 -6.62 8.60
CA ASN A 106 -9.35 -7.69 9.40
C ASN A 106 -10.19 -7.98 10.66
N PHE A 107 -10.67 -6.93 11.33
CA PHE A 107 -11.57 -7.10 12.48
C PHE A 107 -12.91 -7.74 12.07
N ALA A 108 -13.49 -7.31 10.96
CA ALA A 108 -14.72 -7.90 10.41
C ALA A 108 -14.52 -9.37 10.03
N ARG A 109 -13.42 -9.73 9.36
CA ARG A 109 -13.05 -11.12 9.06
C ARG A 109 -12.98 -11.98 10.31
N LEU A 110 -12.36 -11.47 11.39
CA LEU A 110 -12.28 -12.19 12.67
C LEU A 110 -13.65 -12.40 13.32
N GLN A 111 -14.54 -11.41 13.25
CA GLN A 111 -15.93 -11.56 13.75
C GLN A 111 -16.72 -12.56 12.90
N ASN A 112 -16.65 -12.43 11.58
CA ASN A 112 -17.36 -13.30 10.64
C ASN A 112 -16.90 -14.76 10.76
N ALA A 113 -15.61 -14.99 11.02
CA ALA A 113 -15.09 -16.34 11.24
C ALA A 113 -15.73 -17.05 12.45
N GLN A 114 -16.13 -16.31 13.49
CA GLN A 114 -16.79 -16.88 14.68
C GLN A 114 -18.22 -17.34 14.40
N ILE A 115 -18.86 -16.82 13.35
CA ILE A 115 -20.26 -17.12 12.99
C ILE A 115 -20.40 -18.56 12.50
N VAL A 116 -19.44 -19.03 11.70
CA VAL A 116 -19.43 -20.41 11.16
C VAL A 116 -19.25 -21.45 12.28
N GLY A 117 -18.60 -21.07 13.38
CA GLY A 117 -18.32 -21.95 14.52
C GLY A 117 -19.51 -22.21 15.45
N ASN A 118 -20.55 -21.36 15.43
CA ASN A 118 -21.58 -21.36 16.46
C ASN A 118 -23.00 -21.41 15.84
N LYS A 119 -23.52 -22.62 15.66
CA LYS A 119 -24.78 -22.94 14.94
C LYS A 119 -26.08 -22.39 15.58
N ALA A 120 -25.99 -21.65 16.68
CA ALA A 120 -27.12 -21.40 17.58
C ALA A 120 -27.73 -20.00 17.53
N VAL A 121 -27.14 -19.02 16.82
CA VAL A 121 -27.72 -17.66 16.77
C VAL A 121 -27.59 -17.11 15.36
N THR A 122 -28.62 -16.38 14.93
CA THR A 122 -28.66 -15.52 13.76
C THR A 122 -27.58 -14.44 13.89
N TYR A 123 -26.32 -14.81 13.66
CA TYR A 123 -25.21 -13.86 13.72
C TYR A 123 -25.12 -13.14 12.38
N LEU A 124 -25.22 -11.82 12.44
CA LEU A 124 -25.05 -10.97 11.28
C LEU A 124 -23.56 -10.79 10.98
N PHE A 125 -23.20 -10.78 9.70
CA PHE A 125 -21.86 -10.41 9.28
C PHE A 125 -21.56 -8.97 9.67
N ALA A 126 -20.36 -8.78 10.19
CA ALA A 126 -19.74 -7.46 10.26
C ALA A 126 -19.55 -6.95 8.82
N PRO A 127 -19.99 -5.72 8.53
CA PRO A 127 -19.83 -5.15 7.19
C PRO A 127 -18.35 -4.94 6.89
N MET A 128 -17.97 -5.19 5.63
CA MET A 128 -16.64 -4.89 5.13
C MET A 128 -16.57 -3.46 4.61
N HIS A 129 -15.36 -2.93 4.48
CA HIS A 129 -15.06 -1.59 4.02
C HIS A 129 -14.31 -1.63 2.67
N ASN A 130 -14.61 -0.65 1.81
CA ASN A 130 -13.88 -0.43 0.57
C ASN A 130 -12.43 -0.05 0.89
N VAL A 131 -11.48 -0.69 0.20
CA VAL A 131 -10.04 -0.50 0.46
C VAL A 131 -9.57 0.92 0.16
N SER A 132 -10.09 1.54 -0.90
CA SER A 132 -9.69 2.87 -1.38
C SER A 132 -10.37 4.05 -0.66
N THR A 133 -11.57 3.87 -0.10
CA THR A 133 -12.34 4.94 0.55
C THR A 133 -12.52 4.75 2.05
N ASN A 134 -12.27 3.54 2.57
CA ASN A 134 -12.56 3.14 3.95
C ASN A 134 -14.05 3.32 4.35
N GLU A 135 -14.96 3.42 3.39
CA GLU A 135 -16.40 3.44 3.63
C GLU A 135 -16.95 2.02 3.66
N ALA A 136 -18.02 1.78 4.43
CA ALA A 136 -18.68 0.48 4.45
C ALA A 136 -19.23 0.13 3.06
N ILE A 137 -18.99 -1.10 2.61
CA ILE A 137 -19.46 -1.57 1.31
C ILE A 137 -21.01 -1.60 1.33
N PRO A 138 -21.67 -0.87 0.42
CA PRO A 138 -23.12 -0.81 0.39
C PRO A 138 -23.71 -2.19 0.04
N ASN A 139 -24.86 -2.51 0.62
CA ASN A 139 -25.58 -3.76 0.39
C ASN A 139 -24.76 -5.03 0.68
N PHE A 140 -23.72 -4.94 1.52
CA PHE A 140 -22.95 -6.10 1.94
C PHE A 140 -23.88 -7.16 2.58
N PRO A 141 -23.72 -8.46 2.25
CA PRO A 141 -24.57 -9.52 2.77
C PRO A 141 -24.55 -9.52 4.29
N ARG A 142 -25.74 -9.64 4.88
CA ARG A 142 -25.89 -9.57 6.35
C ARG A 142 -25.74 -10.91 7.03
N ASP A 143 -25.86 -12.03 6.32
CA ASP A 143 -25.79 -13.38 6.86
C ASP A 143 -25.45 -14.39 5.75
N LEU A 144 -25.32 -15.67 6.14
CA LEU A 144 -24.98 -16.76 5.22
C LEU A 144 -26.04 -16.96 4.12
N ASP A 145 -27.32 -16.75 4.44
CA ASP A 145 -28.41 -16.93 3.48
C ASP A 145 -28.38 -15.82 2.41
N ALA A 146 -28.22 -14.57 2.83
CA ALA A 146 -28.03 -13.42 1.95
C ALA A 146 -26.79 -13.58 1.06
N LEU A 147 -25.69 -14.10 1.62
CA LEU A 147 -24.48 -14.40 0.88
C LEU A 147 -24.68 -15.52 -0.16
N GLY A 148 -25.42 -16.57 0.20
CA GLY A 148 -25.79 -17.65 -0.72
C GLY A 148 -26.68 -17.19 -1.88
N CYS A 149 -27.52 -16.20 -1.63
CA CYS A 149 -28.46 -15.64 -2.61
C CYS A 149 -27.90 -14.49 -3.46
N LEU A 150 -26.67 -14.01 -3.19
CA LEU A 150 -26.07 -12.90 -3.92
C LEU A 150 -25.99 -13.21 -5.43
N ALA A 151 -26.36 -12.28 -6.30
CA ALA A 151 -26.11 -12.43 -7.73
C ALA A 151 -24.61 -12.37 -8.01
N ILE A 152 -24.15 -13.01 -9.09
CA ILE A 152 -22.71 -13.06 -9.37
C ILE A 152 -22.11 -11.68 -9.65
N ASP A 153 -22.88 -10.77 -10.26
CA ASP A 153 -22.44 -9.40 -10.50
C ASP A 153 -22.24 -8.64 -9.19
N ASP A 154 -23.09 -8.90 -8.18
CA ASP A 154 -22.92 -8.34 -6.83
C ASP A 154 -21.70 -8.93 -6.13
N VAL A 155 -21.42 -10.24 -6.33
CA VAL A 155 -20.20 -10.88 -5.80
C VAL A 155 -18.95 -10.19 -6.37
N ARG A 156 -18.92 -9.97 -7.68
CA ARG A 156 -17.80 -9.25 -8.33
C ARG A 156 -17.69 -7.80 -7.87
N ALA A 157 -18.84 -7.14 -7.67
CA ALA A 157 -18.85 -5.78 -7.14
C ALA A 157 -18.20 -5.74 -5.75
N VAL A 158 -18.64 -6.58 -4.81
CA VAL A 158 -18.07 -6.65 -3.46
C VAL A 158 -16.58 -7.00 -3.50
N LEU A 159 -16.17 -7.98 -4.32
CA LEU A 159 -14.75 -8.34 -4.47
C LEU A 159 -13.90 -7.17 -4.98
N ARG A 160 -14.41 -6.40 -5.94
CA ARG A 160 -13.73 -5.21 -6.44
C ARG A 160 -13.59 -4.12 -5.38
N GLU A 161 -14.63 -3.87 -4.59
CA GLU A 161 -14.58 -2.92 -3.46
C GLU A 161 -13.54 -3.35 -2.41
N LEU A 162 -13.34 -4.67 -2.25
CA LEU A 162 -12.29 -5.26 -1.41
C LEU A 162 -10.90 -5.25 -2.07
N GLY A 163 -10.73 -4.61 -3.23
CA GLY A 163 -9.46 -4.54 -3.96
C GLY A 163 -9.09 -5.83 -4.70
N MET A 164 -10.01 -6.80 -4.80
CA MET A 164 -9.78 -8.07 -5.49
C MET A 164 -10.28 -7.98 -6.93
N GLN A 165 -9.34 -7.94 -7.89
CA GLN A 165 -9.68 -8.03 -9.31
C GLN A 165 -9.87 -9.49 -9.70
N VAL A 166 -11.10 -9.85 -10.03
CA VAL A 166 -11.46 -11.18 -10.53
C VAL A 166 -11.54 -11.11 -12.05
N GLY A 167 -10.74 -11.93 -12.74
CA GLY A 167 -10.82 -12.04 -14.20
C GLY A 167 -12.18 -12.60 -14.65
N SER A 168 -12.60 -12.24 -15.87
CA SER A 168 -13.84 -12.74 -16.50
C SER A 168 -13.90 -14.26 -16.60
N ASP A 169 -12.74 -14.91 -16.57
CA ASP A 169 -12.59 -16.34 -16.85
C ASP A 169 -12.72 -17.20 -15.57
N VAL A 170 -12.81 -16.55 -14.40
CA VAL A 170 -13.01 -17.22 -13.12
C VAL A 170 -14.47 -17.64 -13.01
N GLY A 171 -14.73 -18.95 -12.93
CA GLY A 171 -16.10 -19.47 -12.81
C GLY A 171 -16.81 -19.02 -11.53
N ASP A 172 -18.13 -18.89 -11.60
CA ASP A 172 -18.97 -18.32 -10.54
C ASP A 172 -18.74 -18.92 -9.15
N ASN A 173 -18.54 -20.24 -9.08
CA ASN A 173 -18.29 -20.95 -7.82
C ASN A 173 -16.98 -20.51 -7.16
N GLU A 174 -15.93 -20.28 -7.96
CA GLU A 174 -14.64 -19.83 -7.43
C GLU A 174 -14.74 -18.36 -6.98
N GLN A 175 -15.50 -17.51 -7.68
CA GLN A 175 -15.74 -16.13 -7.24
C GLN A 175 -16.47 -16.10 -5.87
N ARG A 176 -17.49 -16.95 -5.68
CA ARG A 176 -18.19 -17.08 -4.40
C ARG A 176 -17.27 -17.57 -3.29
N ARG A 177 -16.40 -18.54 -3.60
CA ARG A 177 -15.38 -19.03 -2.66
C ARG A 177 -14.40 -17.93 -2.28
N MET A 178 -13.89 -17.18 -3.26
CA MET A 178 -13.01 -16.03 -3.02
C MET A 178 -13.68 -15.00 -2.12
N LEU A 179 -14.96 -14.70 -2.35
CA LEU A 179 -15.73 -13.81 -1.48
C LEU A 179 -15.84 -14.37 -0.06
N GLY A 180 -16.16 -15.65 0.08
CA GLY A 180 -16.18 -16.33 1.39
C GLY A 180 -14.87 -16.17 2.14
N ILE A 181 -13.73 -16.42 1.49
CA ILE A 181 -12.40 -16.24 2.09
C ILE A 181 -12.17 -14.77 2.46
N ALA A 182 -12.47 -13.84 1.55
CA ALA A 182 -12.23 -12.41 1.71
C ALA A 182 -12.98 -11.82 2.91
N ILE A 183 -14.14 -12.38 3.26
CA ILE A 183 -14.98 -11.92 4.37
C ILE A 183 -14.79 -12.75 5.65
N GLY A 184 -13.85 -13.71 5.65
CA GLY A 184 -13.46 -14.48 6.84
C GLY A 184 -14.22 -15.80 7.04
N LEU A 185 -14.91 -16.30 6.01
CA LEU A 185 -15.61 -17.58 6.06
C LEU A 185 -14.73 -18.69 5.50
N LEU A 186 -14.47 -19.71 6.32
CA LEU A 186 -13.95 -21.00 5.86
C LEU A 186 -15.12 -21.78 5.25
N TRP A 187 -15.49 -21.46 4.01
CA TRP A 187 -16.51 -22.23 3.30
C TRP A 187 -15.98 -23.66 3.08
N PRO A 188 -16.65 -24.72 3.57
CA PRO A 188 -16.25 -26.08 3.25
C PRO A 188 -16.43 -26.28 1.74
N VAL A 189 -15.32 -26.61 1.07
CA VAL A 189 -15.32 -27.06 -0.33
C VAL A 189 -16.26 -28.26 -0.40
N ALA A 190 -17.35 -28.12 -1.14
CA ALA A 190 -18.23 -29.24 -1.49
C ALA A 190 -17.54 -30.14 -2.51
#